data_AF-A0A2V6K0A8-F1
#
_entry.id   AF-A0A2V6K0A8-F1
#
_cell.length_a   1.000
_cell.length_b   1.000
_cell.length_c   1.000
_cell.angle_alpha   90.00
_cell.angle_beta   90.00
_cell.angle_gamma   90.00
#
_symmetry.space_group_name_H-M   'P 1'
#
loop_
_entity.id
_entity.type
_entity.pdbx_description
1 polymer ?
#
loop_
_entity_poly.entity_id
_entity_poly.type
_entity_poly.pdbx_seq_one_letter_code
_entity_poly.pdbx_strand_id
1 'polypeptide(L)'
;RYDAIDTCIRALRSELDHRYLNKDVIGLKDRPMTTESLAQYLYERVNTMMPLQRIRLHERDDFFAEAWKENTIFLGLQVPFHAAHRLHAVTLSEAQNAGNNPRGHGHRYLTETTIGGEYSARSGMLYDFVAFRNAIEESLEPWRDRHLDLETEDFRDAPSTGENIVRALWPKIDSRLNQQLIRLRLWETANNRFTLRRT
;
A
#
# COMPACT_ATOMS: atom_id res chain seq x y z
N ARG A 1 -21.62 22.38 -3.78
CA ARG A 1 -21.13 21.13 -3.07
C ARG A 1 -19.62 20.94 -3.28
N TYR A 2 -19.09 21.20 -4.47
CA TYR A 2 -17.64 21.21 -4.72
C TYR A 2 -16.95 22.44 -4.13
N ASP A 3 -17.68 23.54 -3.90
CA ASP A 3 -17.12 24.82 -3.43
C ASP A 3 -16.42 24.73 -2.06
N ALA A 4 -16.94 23.90 -1.16
CA ALA A 4 -16.34 23.68 0.16
C ALA A 4 -15.01 22.91 0.05
N ILE A 5 -14.95 21.89 -0.82
CA ILE A 5 -13.73 21.12 -1.09
C ILE A 5 -12.69 22.03 -1.75
N ASP A 6 -13.08 22.79 -2.77
CA ASP A 6 -12.16 23.69 -3.48
C ASP A 6 -11.63 24.79 -2.56
N THR A 7 -12.48 25.32 -1.67
CA THR A 7 -12.07 26.31 -0.67
C THR A 7 -11.07 25.71 0.32
N CYS A 8 -11.31 24.48 0.77
CA CYS A 8 -10.39 23.75 1.63
C CYS A 8 -9.03 23.51 0.96
N ILE A 9 -9.03 23.03 -0.29
CA ILE A 9 -7.81 22.81 -1.07
C ILE A 9 -7.04 24.12 -1.29
N ARG A 10 -7.73 25.21 -1.65
CA ARG A 10 -7.10 26.54 -1.81
C ARG A 10 -6.48 27.03 -0.50
N ALA A 11 -7.17 26.86 0.62
CA ALA A 11 -6.67 27.25 1.93
C ALA A 11 -5.41 26.45 2.31
N LEU A 12 -5.42 25.12 2.11
CA LEU A 12 -4.23 24.27 2.33
C LEU A 12 -3.05 24.69 1.44
N ARG A 13 -3.31 24.92 0.14
CA ARG A 13 -2.25 25.38 -0.79
C ARG A 13 -1.68 26.72 -0.35
N SER A 14 -2.52 27.69 0.00
CA SER A 14 -2.06 29.00 0.47
C SER A 14 -1.24 28.90 1.77
N GLU A 15 -1.52 27.93 2.62
CA GLU A 15 -0.83 27.72 3.88
C GLU A 15 0.51 26.99 3.71
N LEU A 16 0.61 26.04 2.78
CA LEU A 16 1.72 25.07 2.71
C LEU A 16 2.62 25.24 1.49
N ASP A 17 2.08 25.71 0.36
CA ASP A 17 2.81 25.73 -0.90
C ASP A 17 3.97 26.74 -0.87
N HIS A 18 5.14 26.29 -1.34
CA HIS A 18 6.38 27.07 -1.32
C HIS A 18 6.79 27.62 0.07
N ARG A 19 6.40 26.94 1.16
CA ARG A 19 6.74 27.33 2.54
C ARG A 19 7.79 26.42 3.16
N TYR A 20 8.60 26.96 4.06
CA TYR A 20 9.41 26.13 4.94
C TYR A 20 8.52 25.58 6.06
N LEU A 21 8.01 24.36 5.88
CA LEU A 21 6.92 23.79 6.71
C LEU A 21 7.17 23.86 8.23
N ASN A 22 8.36 23.52 8.71
CA ASN A 22 8.69 23.55 10.15
C ASN A 22 9.00 24.96 10.70
N LYS A 23 9.06 26.00 9.86
CA LYS A 23 9.42 27.36 10.28
C LYS A 23 8.29 28.36 10.03
N ASP A 24 7.65 28.24 8.87
CA ASP A 24 6.70 29.21 8.36
C ASP A 24 5.25 28.84 8.65
N VAL A 25 4.97 27.55 8.92
CA VAL A 25 3.63 27.03 9.18
C VAL A 25 3.46 26.79 10.68
N ILE A 26 2.66 27.63 11.34
CA ILE A 26 2.53 27.67 12.80
C ILE A 26 2.16 26.29 13.38
N GLY A 27 1.23 25.57 12.76
CA GLY A 27 0.78 24.27 13.25
C GLY A 27 1.79 23.11 13.09
N LEU A 28 2.89 23.34 12.36
CA LEU A 28 3.94 22.35 12.09
C LEU A 28 5.27 22.64 12.79
N LYS A 29 5.44 23.83 13.41
CA LYS A 29 6.72 24.26 14.00
C LYS A 29 7.33 23.27 14.99
N ASP A 30 6.49 22.71 15.85
CA ASP A 30 6.90 21.81 16.93
C ASP A 30 6.57 20.35 16.62
N ARG A 31 6.31 20.01 15.35
CA ARG A 31 6.02 18.66 14.91
C ARG A 31 7.23 18.04 14.21
N PRO A 32 7.48 16.73 14.41
CA PRO A 32 8.39 16.00 13.54
C PRO A 32 7.93 16.11 12.08
N MET A 33 8.84 16.35 11.15
CA MET A 33 8.54 16.46 9.72
C MET A 33 8.67 15.11 9.03
N THR A 34 7.73 14.22 9.34
CA THR A 34 7.54 12.92 8.68
C THR A 34 6.26 12.95 7.84
N THR A 35 6.11 12.00 6.91
CA THR A 35 4.89 11.87 6.09
C THR A 35 3.67 11.64 6.96
N GLU A 36 3.79 10.81 8.00
CA GLU A 36 2.73 10.48 8.95
C GLU A 36 2.26 11.72 9.73
N SER A 37 3.21 12.47 10.29
CA SER A 37 2.92 13.68 11.06
C SER A 37 2.26 14.75 10.18
N LEU A 38 2.73 14.92 8.94
CA LEU A 38 2.12 15.83 7.99
C LEU A 38 0.71 15.37 7.57
N ALA A 39 0.50 14.08 7.34
CA ALA A 39 -0.83 13.53 7.06
C ALA A 39 -1.81 13.78 8.22
N GLN A 40 -1.35 13.60 9.46
CA GLN A 40 -2.13 13.89 10.66
C GLN A 40 -2.49 15.38 10.77
N TYR A 41 -1.51 16.25 10.57
CA TYR A 41 -1.75 17.70 10.56
C TYR A 41 -2.77 18.10 9.48
N LEU A 42 -2.64 17.56 8.27
CA LEU A 42 -3.59 17.81 7.18
C LEU A 42 -5.00 17.31 7.54
N TYR A 43 -5.11 16.13 8.15
CA TYR A 43 -6.38 15.61 8.65
C TYR A 43 -7.03 16.57 9.65
N GLU A 44 -6.29 16.98 10.68
CA GLU A 44 -6.77 17.93 11.70
C GLU A 44 -7.19 19.25 11.06
N ARG A 45 -6.35 19.80 10.17
CA ARG A 45 -6.59 21.08 9.49
C ARG A 45 -7.85 21.05 8.64
N VAL A 46 -8.03 20.01 7.82
CA VAL A 46 -9.22 19.85 6.98
C VAL A 46 -10.46 19.58 7.83
N ASN A 47 -10.34 18.79 8.90
CA ASN A 47 -11.46 18.46 9.77
C ASN A 47 -12.03 19.68 10.51
N THR A 48 -11.26 20.76 10.68
CA THR A 48 -11.78 22.07 11.17
C THR A 48 -12.69 22.80 10.17
N MET A 49 -12.59 22.48 8.88
CA MET A 49 -13.39 23.12 7.82
C MET A 49 -14.57 22.26 7.40
N MET A 50 -14.38 20.94 7.36
CA MET A 50 -15.42 19.98 6.99
C MET A 50 -15.13 18.59 7.55
N PRO A 51 -16.16 17.79 7.88
CA PRO A 51 -15.96 16.42 8.35
C PRO A 51 -15.22 15.57 7.32
N LEU A 52 -14.18 14.87 7.77
CA LEU A 52 -13.36 14.00 6.95
C LEU A 52 -13.27 12.60 7.56
N GLN A 53 -13.38 11.56 6.74
CA GLN A 53 -13.15 10.19 7.20
C GLN A 53 -11.66 9.83 7.20
N ARG A 54 -10.94 10.30 6.17
CA ARG A 54 -9.54 9.95 5.91
C ARG A 54 -8.87 10.96 4.99
N ILE A 55 -7.61 11.27 5.25
CA ILE A 55 -6.68 11.84 4.26
C ILE A 55 -5.64 10.79 3.89
N ARG A 56 -5.23 10.78 2.61
CA ARG A 56 -4.05 10.08 2.14
C ARG A 56 -3.09 11.11 1.56
N LEU A 57 -1.89 11.21 2.13
CA LEU A 57 -0.82 12.07 1.66
C LEU A 57 0.22 11.21 0.94
N HIS A 58 0.46 11.50 -0.34
CA HIS A 58 1.56 10.92 -1.10
C HIS A 58 2.77 11.81 -0.98
N GLU A 59 3.85 11.30 -0.39
CA GLU A 59 5.16 11.97 -0.44
C GLU A 59 5.85 11.67 -1.78
N ARG A 60 5.65 10.45 -2.27
CA ARG A 60 6.04 9.99 -3.60
C ARG A 60 4.91 9.16 -4.20
N ASP A 61 5.02 8.82 -5.47
CA ASP A 61 4.02 8.00 -6.15
C ASP A 61 3.89 6.59 -5.52
N ASP A 62 4.98 6.06 -4.97
CA ASP A 62 5.06 4.75 -4.33
C ASP A 62 4.80 4.78 -2.82
N PHE A 63 4.92 5.94 -2.16
CA PHE A 63 4.95 6.04 -0.70
C PHE A 63 3.95 7.08 -0.17
N PHE A 64 3.10 6.64 0.74
CA PHE A 64 2.03 7.46 1.30
C PHE A 64 1.80 7.18 2.79
N ALA A 65 1.25 8.16 3.49
CA ALA A 65 0.63 7.98 4.80
C ALA A 65 -0.88 8.24 4.72
N GLU A 66 -1.66 7.53 5.52
CA GLU A 66 -3.08 7.82 5.73
C GLU A 66 -3.32 8.25 7.17
N ALA A 67 -4.08 9.32 7.35
CA ALA A 67 -4.58 9.76 8.65
C ALA A 67 -6.10 9.63 8.66
N TRP A 68 -6.61 8.98 9.72
CA TRP A 68 -8.02 8.71 9.96
C TRP A 68 -8.45 9.38 11.26
N LYS A 69 -9.74 9.23 11.63
CA LYS A 69 -10.24 9.62 12.94
C LYS A 69 -9.45 8.99 14.09
N GLU A 70 -9.54 9.60 15.27
CA GLU A 70 -8.96 9.08 16.52
C GLU A 70 -7.44 8.88 16.45
N ASN A 71 -6.72 9.73 15.71
CA ASN A 71 -5.26 9.66 15.51
C ASN A 71 -4.77 8.32 14.95
N THR A 72 -5.61 7.58 14.23
CA THR A 72 -5.18 6.35 13.56
C THR A 72 -4.38 6.71 12.31
N ILE A 73 -3.13 6.25 12.26
CA ILE A 73 -2.19 6.48 11.17
C ILE A 73 -1.84 5.15 10.49
N PHE A 74 -1.74 5.18 9.17
CA PHE A 74 -1.23 4.08 8.38
C PHE A 74 -0.09 4.54 7.48
N LEU A 75 0.84 3.64 7.20
CA LEU A 75 1.93 3.85 6.26
C LEU A 75 1.79 2.87 5.11
N GLY A 76 1.96 3.35 3.88
CA GLY A 76 1.79 2.55 2.68
C GLY A 76 2.95 2.68 1.71
N LEU A 77 3.39 1.55 1.15
CA LEU A 77 4.46 1.49 0.18
C LEU A 77 4.08 0.57 -0.99
N GLN A 78 4.40 0.99 -2.21
CA GLN A 78 4.21 0.22 -3.41
C GLN A 78 5.54 -0.33 -3.93
N VAL A 79 5.61 -1.65 -4.17
CA VAL A 79 6.83 -2.31 -4.66
C VAL A 79 6.48 -3.25 -5.82
N PRO A 80 7.10 -3.08 -7.01
CA PRO A 80 6.86 -3.95 -8.14
C PRO A 80 7.69 -5.23 -8.09
N PHE A 81 7.16 -6.29 -8.72
CA PHE A 81 7.92 -7.46 -9.10
C PHE A 81 7.45 -7.98 -10.46
N HIS A 82 8.32 -8.68 -11.15
CA HIS A 82 8.01 -9.31 -12.44
C HIS A 82 7.92 -10.82 -12.22
N ALA A 83 6.89 -11.44 -12.76
CA ALA A 83 6.75 -12.89 -12.73
C ALA A 83 5.90 -13.38 -13.90
N ALA A 84 6.18 -14.60 -14.36
CA ALA A 84 5.37 -15.33 -15.30
C ALA A 84 4.43 -16.31 -14.57
N HIS A 85 3.31 -16.66 -15.20
CA HIS A 85 2.40 -17.67 -14.67
C HIS A 85 1.49 -18.23 -15.76
N ARG A 86 0.79 -19.32 -15.43
CA ARG A 86 -0.30 -19.90 -16.21
C ARG A 86 -1.46 -20.23 -15.29
N LEU A 87 -2.61 -19.61 -15.54
CA LEU A 87 -3.86 -20.02 -14.90
C LEU A 87 -4.27 -21.39 -15.41
N HIS A 88 -4.13 -22.39 -14.56
CA HIS A 88 -4.52 -23.77 -14.84
C HIS A 88 -4.91 -24.47 -13.53
N ALA A 89 -6.13 -24.97 -13.47
CA ALA A 89 -6.59 -25.76 -12.33
C ALA A 89 -6.49 -27.25 -12.65
N VAL A 90 -5.73 -27.99 -11.84
CA VAL A 90 -5.51 -29.45 -12.01
C VAL A 90 -6.81 -30.25 -11.88
N THR A 91 -7.81 -29.71 -11.17
CA THR A 91 -9.12 -30.34 -10.98
C THR A 91 -10.09 -30.14 -12.16
N LEU A 92 -9.71 -29.32 -13.15
CA LEU A 92 -10.53 -29.03 -14.33
C LEU A 92 -9.97 -29.75 -15.56
N SER A 93 -10.87 -30.13 -16.47
CA SER A 93 -10.48 -30.67 -17.79
C SER A 93 -9.82 -29.59 -18.67
N GLU A 94 -9.08 -29.99 -19.71
CA GLU A 94 -8.49 -29.06 -20.69
C GLU A 94 -9.54 -28.14 -21.34
N ALA A 95 -10.74 -28.66 -21.64
CA ALA A 95 -11.83 -27.86 -22.21
C ALA A 95 -12.35 -26.81 -21.21
N GLN A 96 -12.31 -27.08 -19.90
CA GLN A 96 -12.69 -26.13 -18.86
C GLN A 96 -11.57 -25.13 -18.54
N ASN A 97 -10.30 -25.52 -18.71
CA ASN A 97 -9.13 -24.64 -18.65
C ASN A 97 -8.92 -23.84 -19.97
N ALA A 98 -9.81 -24.00 -20.95
CA ALA A 98 -9.73 -23.29 -22.23
C ALA A 98 -9.85 -21.77 -22.04
N GLY A 99 -9.19 -21.00 -22.91
CA GLY A 99 -9.14 -19.53 -22.83
C GLY A 99 -7.86 -18.97 -22.20
N ASN A 100 -7.01 -19.83 -21.63
CA ASN A 100 -5.69 -19.47 -21.12
C ASN A 100 -4.58 -19.91 -22.10
N ASN A 101 -3.50 -19.13 -22.22
CA ASN A 101 -2.34 -19.52 -23.03
C ASN A 101 -1.60 -20.71 -22.39
N PRO A 102 -1.48 -21.88 -23.06
CA PRO A 102 -0.78 -23.03 -22.50
C PRO A 102 0.71 -22.80 -22.21
N ARG A 103 1.32 -21.81 -22.87
CA ARG A 103 2.71 -21.39 -22.64
C ARG A 103 2.87 -20.40 -21.49
N GLY A 104 1.77 -20.02 -20.85
CA GLY A 104 1.76 -18.96 -19.83
C GLY A 104 1.91 -17.56 -20.43
N HIS A 105 2.04 -16.59 -19.53
CA HIS A 105 2.32 -15.18 -19.81
C HIS A 105 2.95 -14.56 -18.55
N GLY A 106 3.20 -13.25 -18.53
CA GLY A 106 3.73 -12.62 -17.33
C GLY A 106 3.26 -11.18 -17.17
N HIS A 107 3.47 -10.67 -15.95
CA HIS A 107 3.06 -9.34 -15.55
C HIS A 107 4.18 -8.63 -14.79
N ARG A 108 4.14 -7.30 -14.86
CA ARG A 108 4.75 -6.45 -13.84
C ARG A 108 3.72 -6.22 -12.76
N TYR A 109 3.68 -7.12 -11.78
CA TYR A 109 2.83 -6.98 -10.62
C TYR A 109 3.27 -5.77 -9.77
N LEU A 110 2.31 -5.11 -9.14
CA LEU A 110 2.57 -4.03 -8.19
C LEU A 110 1.89 -4.36 -6.86
N THR A 111 2.67 -4.54 -5.81
CA THR A 111 2.14 -4.66 -4.45
C THR A 111 1.91 -3.26 -3.88
N GLU A 112 0.83 -3.05 -3.14
CA GLU A 112 0.58 -1.90 -2.26
C GLU A 112 0.36 -2.46 -0.85
N THR A 113 1.39 -2.37 -0.02
CA THR A 113 1.40 -2.84 1.36
C THR A 113 1.05 -1.66 2.25
N THR A 114 0.10 -1.84 3.18
CA THR A 114 -0.28 -0.81 4.17
C THR A 114 -0.19 -1.39 5.57
N ILE A 115 0.63 -0.78 6.43
CA ILE A 115 0.75 -1.10 7.84
C ILE A 115 0.02 -0.08 8.72
N GLY A 116 -0.42 -0.54 9.89
CA GLY A 116 -0.95 0.29 10.98
C GLY A 116 -0.20 -0.06 12.26
N GLY A 117 -0.55 0.55 13.39
CA GLY A 117 0.13 0.29 14.66
C GLY A 117 0.13 1.51 15.56
N GLU A 118 1.05 1.52 16.52
CA GLU A 118 1.21 2.65 17.45
C GLU A 118 2.02 3.78 16.81
N TYR A 119 1.36 4.90 16.55
CA TYR A 119 2.02 6.12 16.11
C TYR A 119 2.69 6.83 17.29
N SER A 120 3.99 7.11 17.17
CA SER A 120 4.73 7.88 18.18
C SER A 120 4.67 9.36 17.85
N ALA A 121 3.89 10.13 18.61
CA ALA A 121 3.83 11.59 18.45
C ALA A 121 5.18 12.30 18.69
N ARG A 122 6.08 11.68 19.46
CA ARG A 122 7.42 12.23 19.74
C ARG A 122 8.35 12.14 18.53
N SER A 123 8.37 10.99 17.84
CA SER A 123 9.23 10.79 16.66
C SER A 123 8.51 11.12 15.35
N GLY A 124 7.17 11.16 15.36
CA GLY A 124 6.33 11.29 14.18
C GLY A 124 6.31 10.03 13.31
N MET A 125 6.79 8.90 13.81
CA MET A 125 6.93 7.68 13.01
C MET A 125 5.96 6.61 13.49
N LEU A 126 5.38 5.89 12.54
CA LEU A 126 4.65 4.65 12.79
C LEU A 126 5.57 3.43 12.79
N TYR A 127 6.54 3.41 11.87
CA TYR A 127 7.44 2.28 11.64
C TYR A 127 8.75 2.77 11.03
N ASP A 128 9.83 2.00 11.17
CA ASP A 128 11.07 2.29 10.47
C ASP A 128 10.91 2.05 8.95
N PHE A 129 11.09 3.10 8.15
CA PHE A 129 10.84 3.03 6.70
C PHE A 129 11.75 2.01 6.00
N VAL A 130 13.01 1.86 6.42
CA VAL A 130 13.95 0.92 5.81
C VAL A 130 13.52 -0.51 6.11
N ALA A 131 13.19 -0.82 7.36
CA ALA A 131 12.65 -2.11 7.75
C ALA A 131 11.34 -2.43 7.03
N PHE A 132 10.44 -1.45 6.86
CA PHE A 132 9.18 -1.62 6.13
C PHE A 132 9.43 -2.00 4.66
N ARG A 133 10.33 -1.28 3.98
CA ARG A 133 10.70 -1.58 2.59
C ARG A 133 11.34 -2.96 2.47
N ASN A 134 12.34 -3.26 3.30
CA ASN A 134 13.07 -4.53 3.25
C ASN A 134 12.13 -5.71 3.48
N ALA A 135 11.18 -5.60 4.41
CA ALA A 135 10.18 -6.65 4.65
C ALA A 135 9.35 -6.99 3.39
N ILE A 136 8.99 -5.99 2.58
CA ILE A 136 8.28 -6.21 1.31
C ILE A 136 9.22 -6.81 0.27
N GLU A 137 10.39 -6.23 0.07
CA GLU A 137 11.36 -6.67 -0.94
C GLU A 137 11.82 -8.12 -0.71
N GLU A 138 12.20 -8.46 0.53
CA GLU A 138 12.60 -9.82 0.91
C GLU A 138 11.47 -10.84 0.78
N SER A 139 10.21 -10.41 0.95
CA SER A 139 9.05 -11.29 0.76
C SER A 139 8.74 -11.56 -0.70
N LEU A 140 9.10 -10.62 -1.59
CA LEU A 140 8.92 -10.73 -3.04
C LEU A 140 10.07 -11.45 -3.74
N GLU A 141 11.27 -11.44 -3.14
CA GLU A 141 12.48 -11.99 -3.75
C GLU A 141 12.34 -13.43 -4.25
N PRO A 142 11.69 -14.37 -3.52
CA PRO A 142 11.49 -15.73 -4.03
C PRO A 142 10.65 -15.83 -5.32
N TRP A 143 9.90 -14.78 -5.68
CA TRP A 143 9.04 -14.74 -6.85
C TRP A 143 9.57 -13.84 -7.97
N ARG A 144 10.63 -13.07 -7.71
CA ARG A 144 11.18 -12.09 -8.65
C ARG A 144 11.81 -12.80 -9.86
N ASP A 145 11.35 -12.42 -11.04
CA ASP A 145 11.81 -12.94 -12.34
C ASP A 145 11.65 -14.46 -12.46
N ARG A 146 10.60 -15.01 -11.84
CA ARG A 146 10.27 -16.44 -11.85
C ARG A 146 8.94 -16.73 -12.53
N HIS A 147 8.79 -17.95 -13.01
CA HIS A 147 7.49 -18.53 -13.32
C HIS A 147 6.84 -19.08 -12.03
N LEU A 148 5.79 -18.41 -11.53
CA LEU A 148 5.14 -18.72 -10.26
C LEU A 148 4.78 -20.20 -10.12
N ASP A 149 4.16 -20.79 -11.15
CA ASP A 149 3.71 -22.19 -11.07
C ASP A 149 4.82 -23.24 -11.23
N LEU A 150 5.97 -22.87 -11.83
CA LEU A 150 7.02 -23.83 -12.21
C LEU A 150 8.28 -23.72 -11.34
N GLU A 151 8.57 -22.52 -10.84
CA GLU A 151 9.81 -22.20 -10.12
C GLU A 151 9.57 -21.82 -8.65
N THR A 152 8.31 -21.83 -8.18
CA THR A 152 7.98 -21.56 -6.78
C THR A 152 7.16 -22.70 -6.18
N GLU A 153 7.17 -22.83 -4.86
CA GLU A 153 6.40 -23.88 -4.17
C GLU A 153 4.97 -23.44 -3.85
N ASP A 154 4.72 -22.13 -3.80
CA ASP A 154 3.49 -21.53 -3.28
C ASP A 154 2.23 -21.84 -4.14
N PHE A 155 2.43 -22.24 -5.40
CA PHE A 155 1.35 -22.45 -6.38
C PHE A 155 1.34 -23.87 -6.99
N ARG A 156 2.00 -24.85 -6.37
CA ARG A 156 1.97 -26.25 -6.86
C ARG A 156 0.58 -26.87 -6.80
N ASP A 157 -0.15 -26.59 -5.71
CA ASP A 157 -1.46 -27.18 -5.42
C ASP A 157 -2.63 -26.20 -5.60
N ALA A 158 -2.36 -24.97 -6.06
CA ALA A 158 -3.37 -23.94 -6.25
C ALA A 158 -3.03 -23.07 -7.47
N PRO A 159 -4.02 -22.68 -8.30
CA PRO A 159 -3.75 -21.81 -9.45
C PRO A 159 -3.24 -20.45 -8.97
N SER A 160 -2.26 -19.90 -9.67
CA SER A 160 -1.66 -18.57 -9.42
C SER A 160 -2.57 -17.41 -9.83
N THR A 161 -3.84 -17.43 -9.41
CA THR A 161 -4.74 -16.27 -9.54
C THR A 161 -4.27 -15.13 -8.66
N GLY A 162 -4.66 -13.89 -9.00
CA GLY A 162 -4.30 -12.74 -8.18
C GLY A 162 -4.79 -12.81 -6.74
N GLU A 163 -5.93 -13.44 -6.47
CA GLU A 163 -6.41 -13.73 -5.11
C GLU A 163 -5.47 -14.67 -4.34
N ASN A 164 -5.01 -15.75 -4.98
CA ASN A 164 -4.10 -16.70 -4.38
C ASN A 164 -2.71 -16.10 -4.18
N ILE A 165 -2.25 -15.25 -5.10
CA ILE A 165 -0.98 -14.51 -4.95
C ILE A 165 -1.04 -13.59 -3.72
N VAL A 166 -2.09 -12.78 -3.56
CA VAL A 166 -2.22 -11.92 -2.36
C VAL A 166 -2.31 -12.75 -1.09
N ARG A 167 -3.02 -13.88 -1.10
CA ARG A 167 -3.17 -14.77 0.06
C ARG A 167 -1.85 -15.42 0.46
N ALA A 168 -1.06 -15.88 -0.51
CA ALA A 168 0.25 -16.48 -0.26
C ALA A 168 1.29 -15.43 0.18
N LEU A 169 1.20 -14.21 -0.33
CA LEU A 169 2.14 -13.14 0.01
C LEU A 169 1.88 -12.52 1.39
N TRP A 170 0.61 -12.44 1.82
CA TRP A 170 0.22 -11.85 3.10
C TRP A 170 1.06 -12.34 4.29
N PRO A 171 1.12 -13.65 4.61
CA PRO A 171 1.88 -14.13 5.77
C PRO A 171 3.39 -13.91 5.64
N LYS A 172 3.93 -13.90 4.41
CA LYS A 172 5.37 -13.64 4.16
C LYS A 172 5.74 -12.21 4.54
N ILE A 173 4.92 -11.24 4.16
CA ILE A 173 5.12 -9.83 4.52
C ILE A 173 4.80 -9.60 6.01
N ASP A 174 3.66 -10.10 6.48
CA ASP A 174 3.14 -9.77 7.81
C ASP A 174 4.00 -10.30 8.96
N SER A 175 4.61 -11.47 8.78
CA SER A 175 5.58 -12.03 9.75
C SER A 175 6.84 -11.16 9.91
N ARG A 176 7.23 -10.41 8.88
CA ARG A 176 8.37 -9.47 8.90
C ARG A 176 8.00 -8.09 9.45
N LEU A 177 6.71 -7.82 9.59
CA LEU A 177 6.16 -6.54 10.04
C LEU A 177 5.52 -6.64 11.41
N ASN A 178 5.94 -7.59 12.26
CA ASN A 178 5.40 -7.77 13.61
C ASN A 178 3.87 -7.88 13.65
N GLN A 179 3.26 -8.52 12.64
CA GLN A 179 1.81 -8.68 12.50
C GLN A 179 1.04 -7.37 12.31
N GLN A 180 1.70 -6.31 11.82
CA GLN A 180 1.13 -4.99 11.62
C GLN A 180 0.57 -4.74 10.21
N LEU A 181 0.54 -5.75 9.33
CA LEU A 181 -0.05 -5.61 8.00
C LEU A 181 -1.58 -5.45 8.13
N ILE A 182 -2.10 -4.34 7.60
CA ILE A 182 -3.55 -4.01 7.65
C ILE A 182 -4.20 -4.22 6.29
N ARG A 183 -3.49 -3.95 5.20
CA ARG A 183 -3.98 -4.15 3.84
C ARG A 183 -2.84 -4.51 2.92
N LEU A 184 -3.06 -5.54 2.12
CA LEU A 184 -2.19 -5.91 1.01
C LEU A 184 -3.02 -5.92 -0.26
N ARG A 185 -2.55 -5.19 -1.25
CA ARG A 185 -3.18 -5.09 -2.54
C ARG A 185 -2.17 -5.49 -3.61
N LEU A 186 -2.61 -6.26 -4.58
CA LEU A 186 -1.84 -6.63 -5.76
C LEU A 186 -2.55 -6.09 -6.99
N TRP A 187 -1.83 -5.35 -7.81
CA TRP A 187 -2.23 -5.01 -9.17
C TRP A 187 -1.51 -5.95 -10.11
N GLU A 188 -2.26 -6.77 -10.83
CA GLU A 188 -1.75 -7.59 -11.92
C GLU A 188 -1.64 -6.75 -13.19
N THR A 189 -2.65 -5.90 -13.42
CA THR A 189 -2.69 -4.89 -14.48
C THR A 189 -3.31 -3.60 -13.94
N ALA A 190 -3.38 -2.54 -14.75
CA ALA A 190 -4.08 -1.30 -14.36
C ALA A 190 -5.58 -1.51 -14.06
N ASN A 191 -6.18 -2.56 -14.62
CA ASN A 191 -7.62 -2.84 -14.50
C ASN A 191 -7.92 -4.00 -13.53
N ASN A 192 -6.92 -4.82 -13.19
CA ASN A 192 -7.09 -6.01 -12.34
C ASN A 192 -6.36 -5.82 -11.01
N ARG A 193 -7.14 -5.83 -9.92
CA ARG A 193 -6.65 -5.61 -8.57
C ARG A 193 -7.31 -6.54 -7.56
N PHE A 194 -6.49 -7.12 -6.71
CA PHE A 194 -6.88 -8.03 -5.63
C PHE A 194 -6.47 -7.40 -4.30
N THR A 195 -7.27 -7.55 -3.24
CA THR A 195 -6.98 -6.91 -1.95
C THR A 195 -7.42 -7.79 -0.80
N LEU A 196 -6.50 -8.07 0.12
CA LEU A 196 -6.80 -8.58 1.45
C LEU A 196 -6.69 -7.44 2.47
N ARG A 197 -7.50 -7.53 3.52
CA ARG A 197 -7.50 -6.61 4.66
C ARG A 197 -7.60 -7.42 5.95
N ARG A 198 -6.90 -6.97 6.99
CA ARG A 198 -7.10 -7.49 8.34
C ARG A 198 -8.51 -7.09 8.79
N THR A 199 -9.26 -8.07 9.30
CA THR A 199 -10.60 -7.89 9.89
C THR A 199 -10.53 -7.43 11.32
#